data_AF-A0A3R7RDC1-F1
#
_entry.id   AF-A0A3R7RDC1-F1
#
_cell.length_a   1.000
_cell.length_b   1.000
_cell.length_c   1.000
_cell.angle_alpha   90.00
_cell.angle_beta   90.00
_cell.angle_gamma   90.00
#
_symmetry.space_group_name_H-M   'P 1'
#
loop_
_entity.id
_entity.type
_entity.pdbx_description
1 polymer ?
#
loop_
_entity_poly.entity_id
_entity_poly.type
_entity_poly.pdbx_seq_one_letter_code
_entity_poly.pdbx_strand_id
1 'polypeptide(L)'
;MRLALRIAAFVLPSTLATMAIGQTTLPQDIVGSSRPLSSAQESTVEEFASDQMAEMATGDPTAVVDARNTLVQTARRAGVTGVFLRAYSKAILPKATAILGAAEPMRAENTLRVLAFLRTPESLGILVSSTDPTKVDDEGRRLVAAGLLKVAVEGGDKSGLDSAVLTSTARSIAENLDEDSSWIVVLEELRALNTIALSPSLRKENRNEIRGIQFGAFQQLSNRIEASNEPSELVQAVYRAMLGLREKLLDNSTAGDVSNKEIAKTLRLMLKNIADAAIKQWNGLQQNRRSFMAYEGVLRVGSQLLSLLDGRADPKAEALREGIETGKTELAAAVRNFQS
;
A
#
# COMPACT_ATOMS: atom_id res chain seq x y z
N MET A 1 -52.10 -5.60 75.48
CA MET A 1 -51.50 -4.25 75.59
C MET A 1 -50.03 -4.34 75.18
N ARG A 2 -49.52 -3.36 74.41
CA ARG A 2 -48.21 -3.26 73.69
C ARG A 2 -48.21 -4.04 72.36
N LEU A 3 -48.54 -3.48 71.20
CA LEU A 3 -48.11 -2.27 70.46
C LEU A 3 -46.66 -2.35 69.91
N ALA A 4 -46.61 -2.49 68.57
CA ALA A 4 -45.64 -2.00 67.58
C ALA A 4 -44.15 -2.38 67.68
N LEU A 5 -43.57 -2.91 66.59
CA LEU A 5 -42.99 -2.10 65.50
C LEU A 5 -42.58 -3.02 64.33
N ARG A 6 -43.19 -2.83 63.14
CA ARG A 6 -42.74 -3.43 61.88
C ARG A 6 -41.81 -2.42 61.20
N ILE A 7 -40.52 -2.74 61.10
CA ILE A 7 -39.57 -1.96 60.29
C ILE A 7 -39.69 -2.45 58.85
N ALA A 8 -40.27 -1.62 57.99
CA ALA A 8 -40.22 -1.80 56.55
C ALA A 8 -38.85 -1.30 56.06
N ALA A 9 -37.99 -2.23 55.63
CA ALA A 9 -36.74 -1.88 54.95
C ALA A 9 -37.06 -1.46 53.52
N PHE A 10 -36.92 -0.17 53.25
CA PHE A 10 -36.96 0.43 51.93
C PHE A 10 -35.68 0.03 51.19
N VAL A 11 -35.74 -0.95 50.29
CA VAL A 11 -34.63 -1.28 49.39
C VAL A 11 -34.70 -0.29 48.21
N LEU A 12 -33.89 0.77 48.28
CA LEU A 12 -33.62 1.63 47.13
C LEU A 12 -32.80 0.82 46.10
N PRO A 13 -33.23 0.73 44.83
CA PRO A 13 -32.36 0.25 43.78
C PRO A 13 -31.29 1.31 43.53
N SER A 14 -30.10 1.10 44.08
CA SER A 14 -28.90 1.82 43.69
C SER A 14 -28.54 1.39 42.27
N THR A 15 -29.00 2.14 41.28
CA THR A 15 -28.41 2.14 39.93
C THR A 15 -27.03 2.75 40.03
N LEU A 16 -26.06 1.94 40.48
CA LEU A 16 -24.66 2.19 40.21
C LEU A 16 -24.47 1.96 38.72
N ALA A 17 -24.55 3.05 37.96
CA ALA A 17 -23.90 3.12 36.66
C ALA A 17 -22.41 2.90 36.91
N THR A 18 -21.98 1.66 36.73
CA THR A 18 -20.57 1.32 36.63
C THR A 18 -20.07 2.06 35.40
N MET A 19 -19.45 3.23 35.57
CA MET A 19 -18.62 3.79 34.52
C MET A 19 -17.52 2.76 34.27
N ALA A 20 -17.61 2.07 33.13
CA ALA A 20 -16.64 1.07 32.74
C ALA A 20 -15.35 1.79 32.36
N ILE A 21 -14.47 1.98 33.34
CA ILE A 21 -13.07 2.33 33.09
C ILE A 21 -12.48 1.17 32.28
N GLY A 22 -12.11 1.44 31.03
CA GLY A 22 -11.18 0.66 30.25
C GLY A 22 -11.68 -0.71 29.81
N GLN A 23 -12.70 -0.76 28.96
CA GLN A 23 -12.97 -1.97 28.19
C GLN A 23 -11.84 -2.14 27.16
N THR A 24 -10.79 -2.88 27.52
CA THR A 24 -9.61 -3.08 26.65
C THR A 24 -9.91 -3.91 25.40
N THR A 25 -11.07 -4.56 25.35
CA THR A 25 -11.48 -5.41 24.22
C THR A 25 -12.99 -5.36 24.00
N LEU A 26 -13.40 -5.34 22.72
CA LEU A 26 -14.81 -5.45 22.35
C LEU A 26 -15.36 -6.89 22.52
N PRO A 27 -16.64 -7.05 22.89
CA PRO A 27 -17.31 -8.35 22.94
C PRO A 27 -17.26 -9.13 21.61
N GLN A 28 -17.15 -10.46 21.68
CA GLN A 28 -16.98 -11.31 20.48
C GLN A 28 -18.24 -11.37 19.62
N ASP A 29 -19.42 -11.22 20.20
CA ASP A 29 -20.71 -11.13 19.49
C ASP A 29 -20.80 -9.86 18.63
N ILE A 30 -20.08 -8.79 18.99
CA ILE A 30 -19.94 -7.58 18.17
C ILE A 30 -18.91 -7.81 17.06
N VAL A 31 -17.70 -8.21 17.43
CA VAL A 31 -16.57 -8.38 16.50
C VAL A 31 -16.85 -9.46 15.43
N GLY A 32 -17.52 -10.53 15.84
CA GLY A 32 -17.90 -11.67 15.00
C GLY A 32 -19.25 -11.54 14.30
N SER A 33 -19.95 -10.40 14.43
CA SER A 33 -21.29 -10.26 13.88
C SER A 33 -21.28 -10.33 12.35
N SER A 34 -22.07 -11.25 11.78
CA SER A 34 -22.33 -11.31 10.34
C SER A 34 -23.60 -10.54 9.92
N ARG A 35 -24.35 -10.02 10.89
CA ARG A 35 -25.55 -9.19 10.70
C ARG A 35 -25.24 -7.72 11.02
N PRO A 36 -26.00 -6.77 10.48
CA PRO A 36 -25.91 -5.38 10.91
C PRO A 36 -25.93 -5.27 12.44
N LEU A 37 -25.03 -4.46 12.99
CA LEU A 37 -24.96 -4.22 14.43
C LEU A 37 -26.23 -3.50 14.89
N SER A 38 -26.71 -3.83 16.09
CA SER A 38 -27.75 -3.04 16.73
C SER A 38 -27.21 -1.67 17.16
N SER A 39 -28.08 -0.68 17.36
CA SER A 39 -27.66 0.67 17.80
C SER A 39 -26.86 0.65 19.11
N ALA A 40 -27.19 -0.27 20.04
CA ALA A 40 -26.43 -0.45 21.27
C ALA A 40 -25.00 -0.95 20.98
N GLN A 41 -24.85 -1.93 20.08
CA GLN A 41 -23.54 -2.44 19.68
C GLN A 41 -22.74 -1.39 18.90
N GLU A 42 -23.38 -0.62 18.02
CA GLU A 42 -22.71 0.50 17.33
C GLU A 42 -22.19 1.54 18.34
N SER A 43 -23.00 1.89 19.35
CA SER A 43 -22.58 2.80 20.42
C SER A 43 -21.38 2.26 21.20
N THR A 44 -21.35 0.97 21.52
CA THR A 44 -20.19 0.34 22.19
C THR A 44 -18.93 0.39 21.31
N VAL A 45 -19.07 0.18 20.00
CA VAL A 45 -17.94 0.31 19.06
C VAL A 45 -17.44 1.74 18.99
N GLU A 46 -18.34 2.73 18.97
CA GLU A 46 -18.01 4.15 18.91
C GLU A 46 -17.31 4.63 20.18
N GLU A 47 -17.82 4.28 21.36
CA GLU A 47 -17.22 4.61 22.65
C GLU A 47 -15.80 4.04 22.75
N PHE A 48 -15.65 2.72 22.49
CA PHE A 48 -14.35 2.07 22.48
C PHE A 48 -13.36 2.72 21.50
N ALA A 49 -13.79 2.97 20.26
CA ALA A 49 -12.94 3.63 19.27
C ALA A 49 -12.59 5.07 19.69
N SER A 50 -13.53 5.78 20.29
CA SER A 50 -13.34 7.16 20.75
C SER A 50 -12.27 7.24 21.83
N ASP A 51 -12.32 6.35 22.82
CA ASP A 51 -11.35 6.33 23.93
C ASP A 51 -9.93 6.10 23.40
N GLN A 52 -9.74 5.08 22.57
CA GLN A 52 -8.43 4.79 21.99
C GLN A 52 -7.95 5.91 21.07
N MET A 53 -8.84 6.51 20.28
CA MET A 53 -8.46 7.62 19.40
C MET A 53 -8.16 8.91 20.18
N ALA A 54 -8.70 9.09 21.38
CA ALA A 54 -8.31 10.18 22.27
C ALA A 54 -6.88 9.99 22.76
N GLU A 55 -6.50 8.78 23.19
CA GLU A 55 -5.12 8.45 23.55
C GLU A 55 -4.16 8.63 22.37
N MET A 56 -4.56 8.24 21.17
CA MET A 56 -3.81 8.51 19.94
C MET A 56 -3.58 10.00 19.69
N ALA A 57 -4.54 10.85 20.03
CA ALA A 57 -4.49 12.29 19.79
C ALA A 57 -3.72 13.07 20.88
N THR A 58 -3.87 12.70 22.15
CA THR A 58 -3.35 13.50 23.28
C THR A 58 -2.50 12.73 24.28
N GLY A 59 -2.48 11.41 24.23
CA GLY A 59 -1.70 10.57 25.15
C GLY A 59 -0.19 10.77 24.98
N ASP A 60 0.60 10.36 25.98
CA ASP A 60 2.06 10.34 25.87
C ASP A 60 2.54 9.28 24.83
N PRO A 61 3.83 9.24 24.46
CA PRO A 61 4.32 8.29 23.45
C PRO A 61 3.99 6.82 23.73
N THR A 62 3.95 6.42 25.00
CA THR A 62 3.61 5.03 25.39
C THR A 62 2.12 4.79 25.17
N ALA A 63 1.28 5.71 25.65
CA ALA A 63 -0.17 5.65 25.49
C ALA A 63 -0.59 5.63 24.01
N VAL A 64 0.07 6.41 23.15
CA VAL A 64 -0.16 6.41 21.69
C VAL A 64 0.13 5.04 21.09
N VAL A 65 1.26 4.42 21.46
CA VAL A 65 1.64 3.10 20.95
C VAL A 65 0.67 2.03 21.44
N ASP A 66 0.27 2.08 22.71
CA ASP A 66 -0.68 1.13 23.31
C ASP A 66 -2.07 1.26 22.70
N ALA A 67 -2.55 2.48 22.49
CA ALA A 67 -3.81 2.74 21.80
C ALA A 67 -3.78 2.24 20.35
N ARG A 68 -2.70 2.53 19.61
CA ARG A 68 -2.49 1.99 18.26
C ARG A 68 -2.52 0.47 18.26
N ASN A 69 -1.82 -0.17 19.20
CA ASN A 69 -1.78 -1.62 19.29
C ASN A 69 -3.16 -2.20 19.59
N THR A 70 -3.91 -1.58 20.49
CA THR A 70 -5.28 -1.98 20.85
C THR A 70 -6.22 -1.90 19.64
N LEU A 71 -6.17 -0.79 18.91
CA LEU A 71 -6.97 -0.58 17.69
C LEU A 71 -6.62 -1.61 16.60
N VAL A 72 -5.32 -1.79 16.33
CA VAL A 72 -4.82 -2.74 15.31
C VAL A 72 -5.15 -4.19 15.69
N GLN A 73 -4.94 -4.58 16.95
CA GLN A 73 -5.25 -5.93 17.41
C GLN A 73 -6.74 -6.21 17.29
N THR A 74 -7.60 -5.26 17.63
CA THR A 74 -9.05 -5.39 17.49
C THR A 74 -9.46 -5.67 16.05
N ALA A 75 -8.91 -4.94 15.08
CA ALA A 75 -9.17 -5.17 13.65
C ALA A 75 -8.63 -6.53 13.13
N ARG A 76 -7.64 -7.11 13.82
CA ARG A 76 -7.00 -8.38 13.43
C ARG A 76 -7.51 -9.61 14.19
N ARG A 77 -8.45 -9.43 15.12
CA ARG A 77 -8.96 -10.53 15.95
C ARG A 77 -9.53 -11.67 15.10
N ALA A 78 -9.35 -12.89 15.58
CA ALA A 78 -9.97 -14.05 14.96
C ALA A 78 -11.50 -13.90 14.96
N GLY A 79 -12.12 -14.17 13.82
CA GLY A 79 -13.56 -14.05 13.64
C GLY A 79 -14.05 -12.65 13.25
N VAL A 80 -13.17 -11.64 13.12
CA VAL A 80 -13.53 -10.33 12.57
C VAL A 80 -14.27 -10.47 11.23
N THR A 81 -15.39 -9.78 11.11
CA THR A 81 -16.22 -9.73 9.90
C THR A 81 -16.09 -8.39 9.20
N GLY A 82 -16.43 -8.36 7.90
CA GLY A 82 -16.52 -7.10 7.16
C GLY A 82 -17.64 -6.17 7.66
N VAL A 83 -18.68 -6.70 8.31
CA VAL A 83 -19.73 -5.88 8.92
C VAL A 83 -19.17 -5.09 10.10
N PHE A 84 -18.45 -5.77 11.00
CA PHE A 84 -17.77 -5.12 12.11
C PHE A 84 -16.73 -4.09 11.63
N LEU A 85 -15.86 -4.47 10.68
CA LEU A 85 -14.83 -3.54 10.16
C LEU A 85 -15.42 -2.26 9.58
N ARG A 86 -16.57 -2.31 8.89
CA ARG A 86 -17.24 -1.11 8.40
C ARG A 86 -17.74 -0.21 9.52
N ALA A 87 -18.40 -0.77 10.53
CA ALA A 87 -18.85 0.01 11.70
C ALA A 87 -17.66 0.59 12.47
N TYR A 88 -16.60 -0.19 12.63
CA TYR A 88 -15.39 0.22 13.32
C TYR A 88 -14.63 1.33 12.58
N SER A 89 -14.49 1.21 11.25
CA SER A 89 -13.97 2.30 10.41
C SER A 89 -14.80 3.56 10.55
N LYS A 90 -16.14 3.48 10.49
CA LYS A 90 -17.01 4.65 10.62
C LYS A 90 -16.75 5.43 11.92
N ALA A 91 -16.46 4.74 13.02
CA ALA A 91 -16.11 5.36 14.30
C ALA A 91 -14.69 5.96 14.33
N ILE A 92 -13.72 5.33 13.67
CA ILE A 92 -12.31 5.74 13.71
C ILE A 92 -12.00 6.88 12.73
N LEU A 93 -12.54 6.81 11.51
CA LEU A 93 -12.08 7.64 10.39
C LEU A 93 -12.18 9.15 10.64
N PRO A 94 -13.27 9.71 11.20
CA PRO A 94 -13.34 11.15 11.47
C PRO A 94 -12.22 11.62 12.41
N LYS A 95 -11.93 10.84 13.45
CA LYS A 95 -10.88 11.15 14.43
C LYS A 95 -9.49 10.97 13.83
N ALA A 96 -9.29 9.93 13.03
CA ALA A 96 -8.01 9.67 12.35
C ALA A 96 -7.67 10.81 11.37
N THR A 97 -8.63 11.26 10.57
CA THR A 97 -8.46 12.41 9.67
C THR A 97 -8.12 13.69 10.43
N ALA A 98 -8.78 13.93 11.58
CA ALA A 98 -8.47 15.08 12.42
C ALA A 98 -7.04 15.04 12.97
N ILE A 99 -6.58 13.88 13.48
CA ILE A 99 -5.19 13.70 13.94
C ILE A 99 -4.24 13.95 12.77
N LEU A 100 -4.46 13.31 11.61
CA LEU A 100 -3.62 13.46 10.44
C LEU A 100 -3.54 14.90 9.90
N GLY A 101 -4.53 15.76 10.16
CA GLY A 101 -4.52 17.15 9.73
C GLY A 101 -3.56 18.06 10.51
N ALA A 102 -3.19 17.68 11.74
CA ALA A 102 -2.38 18.52 12.64
C ALA A 102 -1.25 17.77 13.38
N ALA A 103 -1.09 16.47 13.12
CA ALA A 103 -0.18 15.61 13.87
C ALA A 103 1.29 15.82 13.57
N GLU A 104 2.10 15.74 14.62
CA GLU A 104 3.53 15.47 14.56
C GLU A 104 3.82 14.04 14.05
N PRO A 105 5.06 13.76 13.57
CA PRO A 105 5.38 12.51 12.86
C PRO A 105 4.98 11.23 13.61
N MET A 106 5.18 11.17 14.92
CA MET A 106 4.83 9.99 15.72
C MET A 106 3.33 9.67 15.70
N ARG A 107 2.46 10.68 15.86
CA ARG A 107 1.00 10.48 15.83
C ARG A 107 0.50 10.20 14.43
N ALA A 108 1.08 10.86 13.43
CA ALA A 108 0.78 10.58 12.03
C ALA A 108 1.09 9.11 11.68
N GLU A 109 2.30 8.64 12.00
CA GLU A 109 2.72 7.25 11.75
C GLU A 109 1.81 6.23 12.43
N ASN A 110 1.53 6.41 13.73
CA ASN A 110 0.67 5.47 14.45
C ASN A 110 -0.76 5.49 13.91
N THR A 111 -1.28 6.65 13.51
CA THR A 111 -2.62 6.77 12.90
C THR A 111 -2.68 6.08 11.55
N LEU A 112 -1.68 6.27 10.68
CA LEU A 112 -1.59 5.58 9.39
C LEU A 112 -1.54 4.04 9.57
N ARG A 113 -0.83 3.56 10.60
CA ARG A 113 -0.84 2.12 10.94
C ARG A 113 -2.24 1.62 11.29
N VAL A 114 -3.01 2.36 12.09
CA VAL A 114 -4.40 1.98 12.40
C VAL A 114 -5.21 1.88 11.10
N LEU A 115 -5.16 2.90 10.25
CA LEU A 115 -5.89 2.93 8.98
C LEU A 115 -5.55 1.73 8.09
N ALA A 116 -4.28 1.35 8.00
CA ALA A 116 -3.84 0.21 7.20
C ALA A 116 -4.45 -1.13 7.63
N PHE A 117 -4.79 -1.29 8.91
CA PHE A 117 -5.40 -2.52 9.43
C PHE A 117 -6.93 -2.52 9.42
N LEU A 118 -7.58 -1.38 9.21
CA LEU A 118 -9.03 -1.31 8.99
C LEU A 118 -9.43 -1.97 7.66
N ARG A 119 -8.60 -1.77 6.63
CA ARG A 119 -8.73 -2.40 5.31
C ARG A 119 -10.06 -2.12 4.62
N THR A 120 -10.77 -1.05 4.97
CA THR A 120 -11.99 -0.63 4.27
C THR A 120 -11.66 0.34 3.13
N PRO A 121 -12.51 0.48 2.09
CA PRO A 121 -12.27 1.39 0.98
C PRO A 121 -11.94 2.82 1.40
N GLU A 122 -12.63 3.33 2.42
CA GLU A 122 -12.44 4.68 2.94
C GLU A 122 -11.08 4.84 3.66
N SER A 123 -10.70 3.85 4.47
CA SER A 123 -9.38 3.85 5.12
C SER A 123 -8.23 3.75 4.12
N LEU A 124 -8.42 2.96 3.06
CA LEU A 124 -7.46 2.83 1.97
C LEU A 124 -7.36 4.14 1.16
N GLY A 125 -8.48 4.81 0.91
CA GLY A 125 -8.51 6.11 0.25
C GLY A 125 -7.71 7.18 0.99
N ILE A 126 -7.81 7.23 2.34
CA ILE A 126 -7.01 8.15 3.16
C ILE A 126 -5.52 7.77 3.13
N LEU A 127 -5.22 6.47 3.15
CA LEU A 127 -3.85 5.97 3.11
C LEU A 127 -3.16 6.34 1.79
N VAL A 128 -3.83 6.14 0.64
CA VAL A 128 -3.33 6.57 -0.67
C VAL A 128 -3.25 8.09 -0.77
N SER A 129 -4.24 8.83 -0.26
CA SER A 129 -4.16 10.30 -0.24
C SER A 129 -3.00 10.81 0.60
N SER A 130 -2.51 10.02 1.55
CA SER A 130 -1.35 10.34 2.38
C SER A 130 0.00 10.06 1.70
N THR A 131 0.01 9.43 0.51
CA THR A 131 1.21 9.29 -0.32
C THR A 131 1.30 10.34 -1.43
N ASP A 132 0.30 11.21 -1.56
CA ASP A 132 0.25 12.24 -2.59
C ASP A 132 1.26 13.38 -2.28
N PRO A 133 2.32 13.56 -3.09
CA PRO A 133 3.34 14.58 -2.87
C PRO A 133 2.81 16.01 -3.05
N THR A 134 1.65 16.19 -3.68
CA THR A 134 1.00 17.49 -3.85
C THR A 134 0.15 17.90 -2.66
N LYS A 135 -0.17 16.94 -1.76
CA LYS A 135 -1.01 17.16 -0.57
C LYS A 135 -0.25 16.99 0.74
N VAL A 136 0.80 16.18 0.77
CA VAL A 136 1.58 15.88 1.97
C VAL A 136 3.05 16.18 1.70
N ASP A 137 3.54 17.31 2.19
CA ASP A 137 4.93 17.75 1.97
C ASP A 137 5.97 16.84 2.68
N ASP A 138 5.59 16.27 3.83
CA ASP A 138 6.47 15.43 4.65
C ASP A 138 6.75 14.06 3.99
N GLU A 139 7.97 13.88 3.47
CA GLU A 139 8.41 12.64 2.82
C GLU A 139 8.34 11.43 3.76
N GLY A 140 8.67 11.61 5.05
CA GLY A 140 8.65 10.52 6.03
C GLY A 140 7.24 9.95 6.22
N ARG A 141 6.24 10.83 6.28
CA ARG A 141 4.83 10.48 6.33
C ARG A 141 4.37 9.80 5.04
N ARG A 142 4.76 10.30 3.87
CA ARG A 142 4.45 9.65 2.59
C ARG A 142 5.06 8.25 2.51
N LEU A 143 6.31 8.09 2.95
CA LEU A 143 6.99 6.80 3.00
C LEU A 143 6.29 5.81 3.93
N VAL A 144 5.90 6.26 5.13
CA VAL A 144 5.13 5.42 6.06
C VAL A 144 3.80 4.99 5.43
N ALA A 145 3.06 5.93 4.83
CA ALA A 145 1.80 5.63 4.17
C ALA A 145 1.99 4.62 3.02
N ALA A 146 2.98 4.84 2.16
CA ALA A 146 3.29 3.97 1.03
C ALA A 146 3.69 2.56 1.48
N GLY A 147 4.56 2.44 2.49
CA GLY A 147 4.97 1.15 3.06
C GLY A 147 3.81 0.37 3.71
N LEU A 148 2.76 1.06 4.12
CA LEU A 148 1.56 0.45 4.70
C LEU A 148 0.50 0.07 3.67
N LEU A 149 0.56 0.59 2.43
CA LEU A 149 -0.42 0.26 1.38
C LEU A 149 -0.48 -1.25 1.11
N LYS A 150 0.67 -1.93 1.08
CA LYS A 150 0.74 -3.39 0.93
C LYS A 150 -0.10 -4.11 1.99
N VAL A 151 0.01 -3.70 3.26
CA VAL A 151 -0.72 -4.30 4.39
C VAL A 151 -2.23 -4.06 4.27
N ALA A 152 -2.60 -2.87 3.76
CA ALA A 152 -3.98 -2.47 3.58
C ALA A 152 -4.69 -3.25 2.46
N VAL A 153 -4.00 -3.53 1.35
CA VAL A 153 -4.60 -4.23 0.19
C VAL A 153 -4.64 -5.75 0.34
N GLU A 154 -3.90 -6.35 1.27
CA GLU A 154 -3.90 -7.79 1.57
C GLU A 154 -5.15 -8.26 2.37
N GLY A 155 -6.25 -7.49 2.35
CA GLY A 155 -7.42 -7.69 3.21
C GLY A 155 -8.28 -8.94 2.94
N GLY A 156 -8.14 -9.57 1.78
CA GLY A 156 -8.98 -10.71 1.36
C GLY A 156 -10.47 -10.38 1.28
N ASP A 157 -11.33 -11.39 1.10
CA ASP A 157 -12.77 -11.19 0.84
C ASP A 157 -13.53 -10.48 1.98
N LYS A 158 -12.95 -10.43 3.18
CA LYS A 158 -13.60 -9.86 4.37
C LYS A 158 -13.48 -8.36 4.49
N SER A 159 -12.58 -7.72 3.74
CA SER A 159 -12.24 -6.30 3.91
C SER A 159 -13.12 -5.35 3.08
N GLY A 160 -13.97 -5.87 2.20
CA GLY A 160 -14.77 -5.04 1.29
C GLY A 160 -13.95 -4.39 0.17
N LEU A 161 -12.69 -4.80 0.01
CA LEU A 161 -11.82 -4.37 -1.09
C LEU A 161 -12.08 -5.22 -2.32
N ASP A 162 -13.18 -4.92 -3.02
CA ASP A 162 -13.51 -5.57 -4.27
C ASP A 162 -12.58 -5.13 -5.42
N SER A 163 -12.74 -5.75 -6.58
CA SER A 163 -11.91 -5.45 -7.75
C SER A 163 -12.03 -3.99 -8.22
N ALA A 164 -13.16 -3.32 -8.01
CA ALA A 164 -13.36 -1.93 -8.42
C ALA A 164 -12.59 -0.98 -7.49
N VAL A 165 -12.66 -1.21 -6.17
CA VAL A 165 -11.87 -0.47 -5.18
C VAL A 165 -10.38 -0.64 -5.47
N LEU A 166 -9.91 -1.87 -5.66
CA LEU A 166 -8.50 -2.14 -5.96
C LEU A 166 -8.03 -1.48 -7.27
N THR A 167 -8.88 -1.45 -8.30
CA THR A 167 -8.59 -0.75 -9.57
C THR A 167 -8.48 0.76 -9.34
N SER A 168 -9.43 1.36 -8.60
CA SER A 168 -9.40 2.79 -8.27
C SER A 168 -8.16 3.15 -7.46
N THR A 169 -7.82 2.36 -6.45
CA THR A 169 -6.60 2.52 -5.65
C THR A 169 -5.35 2.44 -6.53
N ALA A 170 -5.28 1.49 -7.46
CA ALA A 170 -4.14 1.38 -8.37
C ALA A 170 -3.96 2.63 -9.24
N ARG A 171 -5.06 3.23 -9.74
CA ARG A 171 -4.98 4.49 -10.51
C ARG A 171 -4.43 5.63 -9.65
N SER A 172 -4.95 5.82 -8.44
CA SER A 172 -4.48 6.89 -7.55
C SER A 172 -3.01 6.70 -7.12
N ILE A 173 -2.56 5.45 -6.89
CA ILE A 173 -1.13 5.19 -6.65
C ILE A 173 -0.30 5.56 -7.90
N ALA A 174 -0.80 5.22 -9.10
CA ALA A 174 -0.12 5.56 -10.36
C ALA A 174 -0.06 7.07 -10.64
N GLU A 175 -1.05 7.83 -10.17
CA GLU A 175 -1.03 9.29 -10.23
C GLU A 175 0.00 9.88 -9.25
N ASN A 176 0.02 9.40 -8.01
CA ASN A 176 0.96 9.88 -6.99
C ASN A 176 2.44 9.63 -7.36
N LEU A 177 2.75 8.44 -7.89
CA LEU A 177 4.12 8.10 -8.27
C LEU A 177 4.66 8.92 -9.44
N ASP A 178 3.80 9.50 -10.28
CA ASP A 178 4.24 10.32 -11.41
C ASP A 178 4.82 11.66 -10.92
N GLU A 179 4.28 12.16 -9.82
CA GLU A 179 4.67 13.43 -9.20
C GLU A 179 5.77 13.27 -8.13
N ASP A 180 5.89 12.11 -7.48
CA ASP A 180 6.87 11.95 -6.38
C ASP A 180 8.30 11.79 -6.93
N SER A 181 9.24 12.47 -6.29
CA SER A 181 10.68 12.43 -6.59
C SER A 181 11.46 11.55 -5.62
N SER A 182 10.87 11.17 -4.48
CA SER A 182 11.48 10.26 -3.52
C SER A 182 11.44 8.82 -4.04
N TRP A 183 12.60 8.29 -4.43
CA TRP A 183 12.70 6.93 -4.96
C TRP A 183 12.24 5.87 -3.93
N ILE A 184 12.33 6.15 -2.63
CA ILE A 184 11.92 5.18 -1.60
C ILE A 184 10.40 5.16 -1.41
N VAL A 185 9.73 6.32 -1.52
CA VAL A 185 8.25 6.38 -1.55
C VAL A 185 7.74 5.66 -2.80
N VAL A 186 8.28 6.02 -3.98
CA VAL A 186 7.92 5.39 -5.27
C VAL A 186 8.14 3.87 -5.24
N LEU A 187 9.21 3.40 -4.58
CA LEU A 187 9.45 1.96 -4.42
C LEU A 187 8.31 1.27 -3.66
N GLU A 188 7.88 1.82 -2.53
CA GLU A 188 6.81 1.22 -1.74
C GLU A 188 5.45 1.28 -2.46
N GLU A 189 5.19 2.34 -3.21
CA GLU A 189 4.01 2.45 -4.08
C GLU A 189 4.02 1.41 -5.21
N LEU A 190 5.16 1.21 -5.90
CA LEU A 190 5.30 0.15 -6.89
C LEU A 190 5.12 -1.25 -6.27
N ARG A 191 5.57 -1.46 -5.03
CA ARG A 191 5.35 -2.73 -4.29
C ARG A 191 3.89 -2.94 -3.95
N ALA A 192 3.15 -1.88 -3.62
CA ALA A 192 1.71 -1.92 -3.44
C ALA A 192 1.01 -2.27 -4.76
N LEU A 193 1.35 -1.60 -5.87
CA LEU A 193 0.83 -1.93 -7.21
C LEU A 193 1.09 -3.39 -7.60
N ASN A 194 2.32 -3.88 -7.38
CA ASN A 194 2.66 -5.28 -7.62
C ASN A 194 1.77 -6.22 -6.80
N THR A 195 1.44 -5.86 -5.56
CA THR A 195 0.59 -6.67 -4.67
C THR A 195 -0.87 -6.65 -5.13
N ILE A 196 -1.40 -5.48 -5.50
CA ILE A 196 -2.75 -5.36 -6.06
C ILE A 196 -2.88 -6.18 -7.34
N ALA A 197 -1.94 -6.02 -8.28
CA ALA A 197 -1.97 -6.69 -9.58
C ALA A 197 -1.89 -8.22 -9.52
N LEU A 198 -1.41 -8.76 -8.39
CA LEU A 198 -1.30 -10.19 -8.12
C LEU A 198 -2.38 -10.69 -7.14
N SER A 199 -3.33 -9.83 -6.77
CA SER A 199 -4.37 -10.23 -5.82
C SER A 199 -5.29 -11.29 -6.42
N PRO A 200 -5.54 -12.41 -5.71
CA PRO A 200 -6.49 -13.42 -6.15
C PRO A 200 -7.94 -12.93 -6.16
N SER A 201 -8.25 -11.84 -5.44
CA SER A 201 -9.59 -11.23 -5.39
C SER A 201 -10.00 -10.47 -6.66
N LEU A 202 -9.10 -10.36 -7.64
CA LEU A 202 -9.39 -9.67 -8.90
C LEU A 202 -10.23 -10.52 -9.85
N ARG A 203 -11.32 -9.95 -10.35
CA ARG A 203 -12.04 -10.45 -11.54
C ARG A 203 -11.18 -10.31 -12.79
N LYS A 204 -11.40 -11.16 -13.78
CA LYS A 204 -10.57 -11.26 -14.99
C LYS A 204 -10.47 -9.93 -15.74
N GLU A 205 -11.57 -9.19 -15.85
CA GLU A 205 -11.64 -7.91 -16.54
C GLU A 205 -10.76 -6.86 -15.85
N ASN A 206 -10.80 -6.80 -14.52
CA ASN A 206 -9.99 -5.85 -13.73
C ASN A 206 -8.50 -6.22 -13.71
N ARG A 207 -8.14 -7.50 -13.86
CA ARG A 207 -6.72 -7.92 -13.93
C ARG A 207 -6.00 -7.24 -15.08
N ASN A 208 -6.58 -7.23 -16.28
CA ASN A 208 -5.96 -6.62 -17.46
C ASN A 208 -5.73 -5.13 -17.25
N GLU A 209 -6.73 -4.43 -16.74
CA GLU A 209 -6.65 -2.99 -16.47
C GLU A 209 -5.58 -2.68 -15.42
N ILE A 210 -5.59 -3.37 -14.27
CA ILE A 210 -4.60 -3.15 -13.21
C ILE A 210 -3.18 -3.46 -13.69
N ARG A 211 -2.99 -4.47 -14.55
CA ARG A 211 -1.70 -4.74 -15.18
C ARG A 211 -1.29 -3.61 -16.13
N GLY A 212 -2.22 -3.08 -16.90
CA GLY A 212 -2.00 -1.90 -17.73
C GLY A 212 -1.53 -0.71 -16.90
N ILE A 213 -2.18 -0.44 -15.76
CA ILE A 213 -1.80 0.61 -14.81
C ILE A 213 -0.40 0.33 -14.24
N GLN A 214 -0.13 -0.89 -13.76
CA GLN A 214 1.16 -1.28 -13.18
C GLN A 214 2.33 -1.08 -14.15
N PHE A 215 2.21 -1.59 -15.39
CA PHE A 215 3.27 -1.44 -16.38
C PHE A 215 3.31 -0.03 -16.99
N GLY A 216 2.18 0.67 -17.04
CA GLY A 216 2.13 2.09 -17.38
C GLY A 216 2.92 2.95 -16.39
N ALA A 217 2.80 2.69 -15.09
CA ALA A 217 3.60 3.35 -14.06
C ALA A 217 5.11 3.11 -14.23
N PHE A 218 5.52 1.85 -14.48
CA PHE A 218 6.91 1.53 -14.81
C PHE A 218 7.41 2.30 -16.05
N GLN A 219 6.57 2.40 -17.09
CA GLN A 219 6.90 3.14 -18.30
C GLN A 219 7.02 4.65 -18.03
N GLN A 220 6.10 5.27 -17.30
CA GLN A 220 6.15 6.68 -16.93
C GLN A 220 7.44 7.00 -16.16
N LEU A 221 7.79 6.18 -15.16
CA LEU A 221 9.05 6.33 -14.43
C LEU A 221 10.27 6.21 -15.37
N SER A 222 10.25 5.29 -16.34
CA SER A 222 11.34 5.18 -17.32
C SER A 222 11.46 6.42 -18.22
N ASN A 223 10.35 7.06 -18.60
CA ASN A 223 10.35 8.32 -19.34
C ASN A 223 10.98 9.44 -18.50
N ARG A 224 10.63 9.53 -17.20
CA ARG A 224 11.22 10.51 -16.26
C ARG A 224 12.74 10.28 -16.09
N ILE A 225 13.16 9.02 -15.99
CA ILE A 225 14.58 8.64 -15.91
C ILE A 225 15.33 9.03 -17.18
N GLU A 226 14.77 8.80 -18.37
CA GLU A 226 15.36 9.19 -19.66
C GLU A 226 15.45 10.71 -19.84
N ALA A 227 14.40 11.43 -19.41
CA ALA A 227 14.36 12.88 -19.49
C ALA A 227 15.47 13.54 -18.66
N SER A 228 15.89 12.92 -17.55
CA SER A 228 16.99 13.42 -16.72
C SER A 228 18.33 13.50 -17.47
N ASN A 229 19.13 14.51 -17.15
CA ASN A 229 20.50 14.65 -17.66
C ASN A 229 21.54 13.96 -16.76
N GLU A 230 21.20 13.74 -15.50
CA GLU A 230 22.05 13.06 -14.52
C GLU A 230 21.43 11.71 -14.10
N PRO A 231 22.23 10.77 -13.56
CA PRO A 231 21.73 9.51 -13.02
C PRO A 231 20.56 9.72 -12.03
N SER A 232 19.38 9.20 -12.37
CA SER A 232 18.18 9.35 -11.55
C SER A 232 18.13 8.27 -10.46
N GLU A 233 17.80 8.65 -9.21
CA GLU A 233 17.60 7.68 -8.14
C GLU A 233 16.33 6.82 -8.33
N LEU A 234 15.37 7.28 -9.15
CA LEU A 234 14.13 6.53 -9.45
C LEU A 234 14.42 5.16 -10.08
N VAL A 235 15.57 4.99 -10.74
CA VAL A 235 16.00 3.68 -11.24
C VAL A 235 16.12 2.63 -10.13
N GLN A 236 16.44 3.05 -8.90
CA GLN A 236 16.52 2.17 -7.73
C GLN A 236 15.14 1.61 -7.38
N ALA A 237 14.11 2.45 -7.46
CA ALA A 237 12.73 2.07 -7.22
C ALA A 237 12.28 1.04 -8.27
N VAL A 238 12.49 1.34 -9.55
CA VAL A 238 12.16 0.47 -10.67
C VAL A 238 12.86 -0.88 -10.55
N TYR A 239 14.18 -0.89 -10.34
CA TYR A 239 14.97 -2.11 -10.21
C TYR A 239 14.46 -3.02 -9.09
N ARG A 240 14.28 -2.46 -7.88
CA ARG A 240 13.88 -3.23 -6.69
C ARG A 240 12.43 -3.69 -6.77
N ALA A 241 11.54 -2.91 -7.37
CA ALA A 241 10.16 -3.32 -7.61
C ALA A 241 10.06 -4.44 -8.66
N MET A 242 10.85 -4.37 -9.74
CA MET A 242 10.90 -5.42 -10.76
C MET A 242 11.46 -6.74 -10.22
N LEU A 243 12.47 -6.69 -9.33
CA LEU A 243 12.97 -7.89 -8.64
C LEU A 243 11.85 -8.61 -7.88
N GLY A 244 11.07 -7.87 -7.08
CA GLY A 244 9.93 -8.44 -6.35
C GLY A 244 8.81 -8.93 -7.27
N LEU A 245 8.60 -8.30 -8.43
CA LEU A 245 7.64 -8.76 -9.43
C LEU A 245 8.09 -10.09 -10.06
N ARG A 246 9.37 -10.23 -10.41
CA ARG A 246 9.94 -11.45 -10.98
C ARG A 246 9.76 -12.63 -10.04
N GLU A 247 10.09 -12.47 -8.76
CA GLU A 247 9.92 -13.52 -7.75
C GLU A 247 8.48 -14.02 -7.71
N LYS A 248 7.51 -13.10 -7.60
CA LYS A 248 6.09 -13.46 -7.55
C LYS A 248 5.55 -14.07 -8.86
N LEU A 249 6.11 -13.72 -10.01
CA LEU A 249 5.72 -14.32 -11.30
C LEU A 249 6.30 -15.73 -11.49
N LEU A 250 7.47 -16.02 -10.92
CA LEU A 250 8.09 -17.34 -10.93
C LEU A 250 7.33 -18.35 -10.04
N ASP A 251 6.61 -17.88 -9.03
CA ASP A 251 5.79 -18.70 -8.12
C ASP A 251 4.50 -19.28 -8.76
N ASN A 252 4.42 -19.34 -10.11
CA ASN A 252 3.53 -20.20 -10.89
C ASN A 252 1.99 -19.96 -10.83
N SER A 253 1.48 -18.78 -10.44
CA SER A 253 0.01 -18.56 -10.36
C SER A 253 -0.63 -17.76 -11.50
N THR A 254 0.11 -17.20 -12.46
CA THR A 254 -0.44 -16.24 -13.45
C THR A 254 -0.19 -16.55 -14.92
N ALA A 255 0.36 -17.73 -15.25
CA ALA A 255 0.77 -18.08 -16.62
C ALA A 255 -0.38 -18.18 -17.66
N GLY A 256 -1.64 -18.09 -17.24
CA GLY A 256 -2.81 -18.31 -18.10
C GLY A 256 -3.71 -17.10 -18.40
N ASP A 257 -3.49 -15.95 -17.78
CA ASP A 257 -4.39 -14.78 -17.91
C ASP A 257 -3.73 -13.65 -18.75
N VAL A 258 -4.24 -13.47 -19.98
CA VAL A 258 -4.19 -12.31 -20.93
C VAL A 258 -3.57 -11.00 -20.37
N SER A 259 -2.80 -10.11 -21.01
CA SER A 259 -2.28 -9.84 -22.37
C SER A 259 -0.74 -9.70 -22.28
N ASN A 260 -0.03 -10.83 -22.27
CA ASN A 260 1.44 -10.82 -22.19
C ASN A 260 2.08 -9.98 -23.31
N LYS A 261 1.42 -9.87 -24.47
CA LYS A 261 1.94 -9.13 -25.62
C LYS A 261 1.97 -7.61 -25.41
N GLU A 262 0.90 -7.02 -24.86
CA GLU A 262 0.87 -5.57 -24.60
C GLU A 262 1.80 -5.21 -23.44
N ILE A 263 1.78 -6.03 -22.38
CA ILE A 263 2.70 -5.89 -21.25
C ILE A 263 4.16 -6.02 -21.71
N ALA A 264 4.48 -7.01 -22.56
CA ALA A 264 5.80 -7.17 -23.13
C ALA A 264 6.18 -5.99 -24.03
N LYS A 265 5.24 -5.41 -24.79
CA LYS A 265 5.48 -4.19 -25.57
C LYS A 265 5.83 -3.02 -24.66
N THR A 266 5.07 -2.78 -23.59
CA THR A 266 5.35 -1.72 -22.61
C THR A 266 6.69 -1.94 -21.92
N LEU A 267 6.99 -3.18 -21.52
CA LEU A 267 8.27 -3.53 -20.90
C LEU A 267 9.45 -3.32 -21.85
N ARG A 268 9.31 -3.65 -23.14
CA ARG A 268 10.32 -3.33 -24.16
C ARG A 268 10.58 -1.83 -24.25
N LEU A 269 9.53 -1.01 -24.33
CA LEU A 269 9.67 0.46 -24.36
C LEU A 269 10.39 0.97 -23.11
N MET A 270 10.02 0.47 -21.94
CA MET A 270 10.68 0.81 -20.68
C MET A 270 12.19 0.45 -20.71
N LEU A 271 12.56 -0.75 -21.15
CA LEU A 271 13.97 -1.15 -21.23
C LEU A 271 14.77 -0.30 -22.22
N LYS A 272 14.17 0.06 -23.35
CA LYS A 272 14.78 0.99 -24.30
C LYS A 272 15.04 2.34 -23.63
N ASN A 273 14.04 2.93 -22.97
CA ASN A 273 14.18 4.24 -22.32
C ASN A 273 15.28 4.22 -21.23
N ILE A 274 15.37 3.13 -20.47
CA ILE A 274 16.44 2.95 -19.47
C ILE A 274 17.81 2.81 -20.13
N ALA A 275 17.91 2.11 -21.26
CA ALA A 275 19.16 2.02 -22.02
C ALA A 275 19.57 3.36 -22.64
N ASP A 276 18.63 4.13 -23.21
CA ASP A 276 18.86 5.48 -23.71
C ASP A 276 19.32 6.42 -22.58
N ALA A 277 18.64 6.36 -21.43
CA ALA A 277 19.04 7.08 -20.22
C ALA A 277 20.47 6.73 -19.81
N ALA A 278 20.84 5.44 -19.80
CA ALA A 278 22.18 4.99 -19.45
C ALA A 278 23.26 5.50 -20.42
N ILE A 279 22.99 5.53 -21.72
CA ILE A 279 23.90 6.09 -22.73
C ILE A 279 24.08 7.59 -22.51
N LYS A 280 22.98 8.32 -22.28
CA LYS A 280 22.96 9.76 -22.03
C LYS A 280 23.74 10.12 -20.77
N GLN A 281 23.51 9.38 -19.68
CA GLN A 281 24.02 9.64 -18.33
C GLN A 281 25.33 8.90 -18.03
N TRP A 282 25.97 8.31 -19.05
CA TRP A 282 27.09 7.37 -18.91
C TRP A 282 28.21 7.86 -18.00
N ASN A 283 28.64 9.12 -18.17
CA ASN A 283 29.75 9.67 -17.39
C ASN A 283 29.41 9.74 -15.89
N GLY A 284 28.19 10.15 -15.53
CA GLY A 284 27.72 10.15 -14.15
C GLY A 284 27.58 8.73 -13.59
N LEU A 285 27.12 7.77 -14.40
CA LEU A 285 27.03 6.37 -14.01
C LEU A 285 28.41 5.74 -13.72
N GLN A 286 29.44 6.08 -14.50
CA GLN A 286 30.81 5.61 -14.23
C GLN A 286 31.36 6.11 -12.89
N GLN A 287 30.91 7.27 -12.43
CA GLN A 287 31.32 7.85 -11.15
C GLN A 287 30.46 7.36 -9.97
N ASN A 288 29.26 6.82 -10.24
CA ASN A 288 28.34 6.32 -9.23
C ASN A 288 28.01 4.84 -9.47
N ARG A 289 28.80 3.96 -8.84
CA ARG A 289 28.63 2.51 -8.95
C ARG A 289 27.24 2.03 -8.53
N ARG A 290 26.64 2.63 -7.50
CA ARG A 290 25.29 2.26 -7.02
C ARG A 290 24.23 2.54 -8.08
N SER A 291 24.31 3.69 -8.76
CA SER A 291 23.40 4.01 -9.86
C SER A 291 23.67 3.08 -11.05
N PHE A 292 24.92 2.90 -11.46
CA PHE A 292 25.26 1.98 -12.57
C PHE A 292 24.64 0.58 -12.37
N MET A 293 24.82 -0.02 -11.19
CA MET A 293 24.28 -1.35 -10.88
C MET A 293 22.76 -1.40 -10.93
N ALA A 294 22.05 -0.30 -10.66
CA ALA A 294 20.61 -0.27 -10.76
C ALA A 294 20.12 -0.16 -12.21
N TYR A 295 20.77 0.63 -13.08
CA TYR A 295 20.45 0.63 -14.52
C TYR A 295 20.70 -0.75 -15.15
N GLU A 296 21.87 -1.33 -14.88
CA GLU A 296 22.22 -2.69 -15.28
C GLU A 296 21.20 -3.71 -14.75
N GLY A 297 20.82 -3.56 -13.47
CA GLY A 297 19.83 -4.38 -12.81
C GLY A 297 18.45 -4.33 -13.47
N VAL A 298 17.98 -3.15 -13.87
CA VAL A 298 16.70 -3.00 -14.61
C VAL A 298 16.78 -3.73 -15.94
N LEU A 299 17.85 -3.55 -16.72
CA LEU A 299 18.00 -4.20 -18.03
C LEU A 299 18.03 -5.74 -17.88
N ARG A 300 18.78 -6.24 -16.89
CA ARG A 300 18.88 -7.68 -16.58
C ARG A 300 17.55 -8.29 -16.13
N VAL A 301 16.88 -7.68 -15.15
CA VAL A 301 15.61 -8.21 -14.63
C VAL A 301 14.51 -8.05 -15.66
N GLY A 302 14.52 -6.98 -16.45
CA GLY A 302 13.59 -6.75 -17.55
C GLY A 302 13.72 -7.79 -18.67
N SER A 303 14.94 -8.17 -19.07
CA SER A 303 15.12 -9.23 -20.09
C SER A 303 14.57 -10.57 -19.59
N GLN A 304 14.76 -10.89 -18.30
CA GLN A 304 14.19 -12.07 -17.66
C GLN A 304 12.67 -12.02 -17.61
N LEU A 305 12.08 -10.89 -17.20
CA LEU A 305 10.64 -10.69 -17.17
C LEU A 305 10.00 -10.81 -18.56
N LEU A 306 10.62 -10.21 -19.59
CA LEU A 306 10.17 -10.40 -20.98
C LEU A 306 10.21 -11.87 -21.39
N SER A 307 11.28 -12.58 -21.02
CA SER A 307 11.41 -14.00 -21.35
C SER A 307 10.34 -14.85 -20.67
N LEU A 308 9.96 -14.52 -19.44
CA LEU A 308 8.86 -15.16 -18.72
C LEU A 308 7.49 -14.86 -19.37
N LEU A 309 7.27 -13.61 -19.79
CA LEU A 309 6.01 -13.20 -20.42
C LEU A 309 5.82 -13.79 -21.82
N ASP A 310 6.87 -13.83 -22.63
CA ASP A 310 6.83 -14.34 -24.00
C ASP A 310 7.07 -15.86 -24.10
N GLY A 311 7.44 -16.52 -22.99
CA GLY A 311 7.73 -17.96 -22.93
C GLY A 311 9.00 -18.38 -23.69
N ARG A 312 9.81 -17.43 -24.13
CA ARG A 312 11.09 -17.63 -24.83
C ARG A 312 12.00 -16.44 -24.61
N ALA A 313 13.32 -16.63 -24.75
CA ALA A 313 14.27 -15.54 -24.65
C ALA A 313 13.98 -14.41 -25.67
N ASP A 314 14.19 -13.16 -25.26
CA ASP A 314 14.16 -11.98 -26.14
C ASP A 314 15.61 -11.52 -26.43
N PRO A 315 16.18 -11.84 -27.60
CA PRO A 315 17.57 -11.51 -27.93
C PRO A 315 17.86 -10.02 -27.96
N LYS A 316 16.85 -9.19 -28.26
CA LYS A 316 17.02 -7.73 -28.29
C LYS A 316 17.15 -7.18 -26.88
N ALA A 317 16.34 -7.68 -25.94
CA ALA A 317 16.46 -7.31 -24.53
C ALA A 317 17.78 -7.79 -23.92
N GLU A 318 18.23 -8.99 -24.32
CA GLU A 318 19.51 -9.52 -23.88
C GLU A 318 20.70 -8.70 -24.39
N ALA A 319 20.66 -8.25 -25.65
CA ALA A 319 21.66 -7.36 -26.20
C ALA A 319 21.77 -6.01 -25.44
N LEU A 320 20.67 -5.47 -24.91
CA LEU A 320 20.73 -4.28 -24.05
C LEU A 320 21.47 -4.58 -22.74
N ARG A 321 21.21 -5.74 -22.12
CA ARG A 321 21.90 -6.19 -20.90
C ARG A 321 23.40 -6.36 -21.15
N GLU A 322 23.77 -7.08 -22.21
CA GLU A 322 25.19 -7.30 -22.56
C GLU A 322 25.89 -6.00 -22.95
N GLY A 323 25.17 -5.12 -23.65
CA GLY A 323 25.68 -3.83 -24.08
C GLY A 323 26.10 -2.95 -22.91
N ILE A 324 25.27 -2.83 -21.86
CA ILE A 324 25.61 -2.00 -20.69
C ILE A 324 26.80 -2.55 -19.90
N GLU A 325 26.95 -3.88 -19.84
CA GLU A 325 28.10 -4.55 -19.20
C GLU A 325 29.40 -4.32 -19.98
N THR A 326 29.32 -4.27 -21.31
CA THR A 326 30.50 -4.12 -22.17
C THR A 326 30.97 -2.68 -22.29
N GLY A 327 30.04 -1.74 -22.53
CA GLY A 327 30.41 -0.35 -22.75
C GLY A 327 29.35 0.49 -23.44
N LYS A 328 29.53 1.82 -23.39
CA LYS A 328 28.59 2.80 -23.97
C LYS A 328 28.33 2.53 -25.46
N THR A 329 29.38 2.17 -26.20
CA THR A 329 29.32 1.99 -27.65
C THR A 329 28.47 0.77 -28.01
N GLU A 330 28.66 -0.33 -27.29
CA GLU A 330 27.93 -1.59 -27.45
C GLU A 330 26.47 -1.42 -27.05
N LEU A 331 26.21 -0.73 -25.93
CA LEU A 331 24.85 -0.36 -25.52
C LEU A 331 24.14 0.49 -26.59
N ALA A 332 24.82 1.49 -27.16
CA ALA A 332 24.26 2.32 -28.23
C ALA A 332 24.04 1.55 -29.55
N ALA A 333 24.82 0.50 -29.82
CA ALA A 333 24.55 -0.41 -30.93
C ALA A 333 23.33 -1.28 -30.66
N ALA A 334 23.19 -1.83 -29.45
CA ALA A 334 22.05 -2.63 -29.05
C ALA A 334 20.73 -1.85 -29.11
N VAL A 335 20.71 -0.59 -28.62
CA VAL A 335 19.53 0.29 -28.68
C VAL A 335 19.07 0.54 -30.11
N ARG A 336 19.97 0.80 -31.05
CA ARG A 336 19.63 1.01 -32.47
C ARG A 336 18.93 -0.21 -33.08
N ASN A 337 19.37 -1.41 -32.72
CA ASN A 337 18.79 -2.66 -33.19
C ASN A 337 17.49 -3.04 -32.46
N PHE A 338 17.20 -2.39 -31.32
CA PHE A 338 16.01 -2.65 -30.51
C PHE A 338 14.71 -2.12 -31.15
N GLN A 339 14.80 -1.15 -32.07
CA GLN A 339 13.66 -0.53 -32.78
C GLN A 339 13.23 -1.25 -34.08
N SER A 340 14.15 -1.99 -34.72
CA SER A 340 13.82 -2.91 -35.83
C SER A 340 13.01 -4.11 -35.36
#